data_AF-A0A814F6H1-F1
#
_entry.id   AF-A0A814F6H1-F1
#
_cell.length_a   1.000
_cell.length_b   1.000
_cell.length_c   1.000
_cell.angle_alpha   90.00
_cell.angle_beta   90.00
_cell.angle_gamma   90.00
#
_symmetry.space_group_name_H-M   'P 1'
#
loop_
_entity.id
_entity.type
_entity.pdbx_description
1 polymer ?
#
loop_
_entity_poly.entity_id
_entity_poly.type
_entity_poly.pdbx_seq_one_letter_code
_entity_poly.pdbx_strand_id
1 'polypeptide(L)'
;MRYPRLRLRCSILFGLIILSLFCFVTFNTFLWSTTEPEPQEHIPQPPKPPVDIPLWSAIGHENIYDIKATKILKLTNHASSITGERIEELYQLVRSAKDDHVKNPYSRDSTWSLEKFVGKIFNNTTNDASKRDDTADSNRKKARKHNSTNVDETTTEHDKKQLRYFIHRAMAKWKKRHLNDKIITLGDLLHDTLAQDDPKRLNTTWFQFTKTVTNLRVYNIYSSEYTNLFKYLQYGEITEANEMPQGTQIKIILDLPNGFQGLLKPFRVPRNYQTPSDHFYFSDVERHHAEIAAFHVDKVLGFNRVPPVIGRIFNITKDIREKATSELAGSFFISPANNTCFRGHCSYYCDTGHAVCGKPGDHLEGSVQVLLPRPPEIDWQKLTHPYRRSYSSTKKADWETNENYCYEYIMIDEDYHNRLMLDMMDLAAFDFIIGNLDRHHMMRISSFGNNTSLIYVDHGRSFGRYDYDDLSILTPIRHCCFFRYTTFKRLYRVYKQGLSKLVSKSLKNFEGLQMILIDEHLTAIDRRLEIIFAHLDACIKIYTVKGVMIDDGID
;
A
#
# COMPACT_ATOMS: atom_id res chain seq x y z
N MET A 1 -20.25 85.58 14.01
CA MET A 1 -21.05 84.84 15.02
C MET A 1 -22.43 84.51 14.46
N ARG A 2 -22.66 83.25 14.06
CA ARG A 2 -23.97 82.59 13.91
C ARG A 2 -23.73 81.07 14.04
N TYR A 3 -24.35 80.43 15.02
CA TYR A 3 -24.35 78.97 15.25
C TYR A 3 -25.56 78.32 14.58
N PRO A 4 -25.45 77.09 14.05
CA PRO A 4 -26.59 76.20 13.88
C PRO A 4 -26.69 75.20 15.04
N ARG A 5 -27.92 75.07 15.56
CA ARG A 5 -28.35 74.05 16.54
C ARG A 5 -28.58 72.72 15.80
N LEU A 6 -28.05 71.61 16.31
CA LEU A 6 -28.52 70.26 15.96
C LEU A 6 -29.18 69.61 17.18
N ARG A 7 -30.47 69.28 17.04
CA ARG A 7 -31.28 68.49 17.98
C ARG A 7 -31.03 67.01 17.69
N LEU A 8 -30.46 66.27 18.65
CA LEU A 8 -30.38 64.80 18.60
C LEU A 8 -31.64 64.21 19.24
N ARG A 9 -32.31 63.31 18.52
CA ARG A 9 -33.61 62.69 18.90
C ARG A 9 -33.40 61.54 19.88
N CYS A 10 -34.08 61.61 21.03
CA CYS A 10 -34.11 60.68 22.16
C CYS A 10 -34.58 59.23 21.88
N SER A 11 -34.90 58.87 20.63
CA SER A 11 -35.56 57.58 20.33
C SER A 11 -34.59 56.41 20.11
N ILE A 12 -33.31 56.69 19.85
CA ILE A 12 -32.31 55.64 19.55
C ILE A 12 -31.68 55.07 20.83
N LEU A 13 -31.51 55.90 21.86
CA LEU A 13 -30.96 55.46 23.15
C LEU A 13 -31.92 54.53 23.92
N PHE A 14 -33.23 54.72 23.74
CA PHE A 14 -34.26 53.90 24.39
C PHE A 14 -34.37 52.49 23.78
N GLY A 15 -34.14 52.36 22.46
CA GLY A 15 -34.14 51.06 21.77
C GLY A 15 -32.97 50.15 22.17
N LEU A 16 -31.80 50.73 22.44
CA LEU A 16 -30.60 49.96 22.83
C LEU A 16 -30.70 49.38 24.25
N ILE A 17 -31.40 50.05 25.16
CA ILE A 17 -31.60 49.56 26.54
C ILE A 17 -32.59 48.38 26.57
N ILE A 18 -33.67 48.43 25.77
CA ILE A 18 -34.67 47.35 25.71
C ILE A 18 -34.09 46.07 25.08
N LEU A 19 -33.22 46.18 24.07
CA LEU A 19 -32.59 45.00 23.45
C LEU A 19 -31.63 44.27 24.40
N SER A 20 -30.94 45.00 25.29
CA SER A 20 -30.02 44.42 26.27
C SER A 20 -30.74 43.64 27.38
N LEU A 21 -31.92 44.11 27.79
CA LEU A 21 -32.76 43.44 28.80
C LEU A 21 -33.40 42.16 28.25
N PHE A 22 -33.77 42.12 26.97
CA PHE A 22 -34.34 40.92 26.35
C PHE A 22 -33.32 39.78 26.20
N CYS A 23 -32.05 40.08 25.90
CA CYS A 23 -30.99 39.07 25.81
C CYS A 23 -30.61 38.47 27.17
N PHE A 24 -30.77 39.21 28.27
CA PHE A 24 -30.41 38.72 29.61
C PHE A 24 -31.48 37.77 30.20
N VAL A 25 -32.74 37.94 29.80
CA VAL A 25 -33.87 37.10 30.26
C VAL A 25 -33.94 35.78 29.51
N THR A 26 -33.57 35.74 28.22
CA THR A 26 -33.56 34.49 27.43
C THR A 26 -32.38 33.57 27.74
N PHE A 27 -31.26 34.11 28.23
CA PHE A 27 -30.09 33.31 28.60
C PHE A 27 -30.25 32.62 29.97
N ASN A 28 -31.00 33.22 30.91
CA ASN A 28 -31.24 32.63 32.24
C ASN A 28 -32.36 31.58 32.25
N THR A 29 -33.31 31.62 31.31
CA THR A 29 -34.39 30.62 31.22
C THR A 29 -33.96 29.31 30.56
N PHE A 30 -32.85 29.29 29.81
CA PHE A 30 -32.30 28.07 29.21
C PHE A 30 -31.39 27.28 30.16
N LEU A 31 -30.83 27.92 31.18
CA LEU A 31 -29.92 27.30 32.18
C LEU A 31 -30.64 26.64 33.37
N TRP A 32 -31.96 26.79 33.50
CA TRP A 32 -32.76 26.31 34.65
C TRP A 32 -33.84 25.27 34.30
N SER A 33 -33.84 24.74 33.07
CA SER A 33 -34.83 23.74 32.63
C SER A 33 -34.12 22.53 32.02
N THR A 34 -33.52 21.69 32.86
CA THR A 34 -33.43 20.22 32.72
C THR A 34 -32.51 19.65 33.80
N THR A 35 -32.91 19.84 35.06
CA THR A 35 -32.41 19.03 36.19
C THR A 35 -33.62 18.60 37.00
N GLU A 36 -34.18 17.43 36.68
CA GLU A 36 -34.95 16.62 37.64
C GLU A 36 -34.61 15.13 37.43
N PRO A 37 -34.67 14.31 38.51
CA PRO A 37 -34.00 13.02 38.60
C PRO A 37 -34.94 11.83 38.32
N GLU A 38 -34.49 10.83 37.55
CA GLU A 38 -35.18 9.55 37.39
C GLU A 38 -34.82 8.54 38.52
N PRO A 39 -35.72 7.59 38.86
CA PRO A 39 -35.65 6.79 40.07
C PRO A 39 -34.70 5.58 39.99
N GLN A 40 -34.16 5.19 41.15
CA GLN A 40 -33.18 4.10 41.33
C GLN A 40 -33.78 2.72 41.04
N GLU A 41 -33.26 2.06 40.00
CA GLU A 41 -33.37 0.61 39.80
C GLU A 41 -32.13 -0.11 40.36
N HIS A 42 -32.36 -1.19 41.09
CA HIS A 42 -31.35 -1.92 41.86
C HIS A 42 -30.52 -2.82 40.92
N ILE A 43 -29.34 -2.35 40.50
CA ILE A 43 -28.40 -3.14 39.67
C ILE A 43 -27.58 -4.09 40.58
N PRO A 44 -27.44 -5.39 40.25
CA PRO A 44 -26.58 -6.31 41.01
C PRO A 44 -25.12 -5.87 40.91
N GLN A 45 -24.38 -5.90 42.02
CA GLN A 45 -22.97 -5.51 42.04
C GLN A 45 -22.14 -6.38 41.08
N PRO A 46 -21.28 -5.79 40.24
CA PRO A 46 -20.33 -6.56 39.45
C PRO A 46 -19.41 -7.37 40.38
N PRO A 47 -19.01 -8.61 40.02
CA PRO A 47 -18.05 -9.35 40.81
C PRO A 47 -16.80 -8.50 40.99
N LYS A 48 -16.28 -8.46 42.24
CA LYS A 48 -15.04 -7.74 42.57
C LYS A 48 -13.97 -8.06 41.53
N PRO A 49 -13.28 -7.07 40.95
CA PRO A 49 -12.14 -7.35 40.10
C PRO A 49 -11.15 -8.20 40.91
N PRO A 50 -10.54 -9.24 40.32
CA PRO A 50 -9.44 -9.93 40.97
C PRO A 50 -8.40 -8.88 41.32
N VAL A 51 -7.89 -8.95 42.56
CA VAL A 51 -6.84 -8.08 43.11
C VAL A 51 -5.85 -7.72 42.02
N ASP A 52 -5.65 -6.43 41.78
CA ASP A 52 -4.65 -5.93 40.82
C ASP A 52 -3.30 -6.57 41.11
N ILE A 53 -2.96 -7.58 40.33
CA ILE A 53 -1.61 -8.09 40.24
C ILE A 53 -0.91 -7.10 39.30
N PRO A 54 0.03 -6.26 39.78
CA PRO A 54 0.70 -5.31 38.92
C PRO A 54 1.37 -6.07 37.77
N LEU A 55 1.28 -5.55 36.54
CA LEU A 55 1.94 -6.09 35.34
C LEU A 55 3.45 -6.32 35.55
N TRP A 56 4.04 -5.63 36.54
CA TRP A 56 5.45 -5.76 36.95
C TRP A 56 5.75 -6.99 37.82
N SER A 57 4.75 -7.67 38.38
CA SER A 57 4.95 -8.91 39.16
C SER A 57 5.44 -10.09 38.31
N ALA A 58 5.34 -10.00 36.98
CA ALA A 58 5.88 -10.99 36.06
C ALA A 58 7.37 -10.79 35.72
N ILE A 59 8.00 -9.71 36.20
CA ILE A 59 9.40 -9.37 35.85
C ILE A 59 10.44 -10.15 36.70
N GLY A 60 9.97 -10.98 37.64
CA GLY A 60 10.84 -11.82 38.47
C GLY A 60 10.56 -13.33 38.41
N HIS A 61 9.62 -13.79 37.58
CA HIS A 61 9.36 -15.22 37.45
C HIS A 61 10.25 -15.83 36.37
N GLU A 62 11.09 -16.80 36.75
CA GLU A 62 11.78 -17.66 35.81
C GLU A 62 10.75 -18.36 34.90
N ASN A 63 10.74 -17.96 33.62
CA ASN A 63 10.24 -18.72 32.47
C ASN A 63 8.89 -19.45 32.62
N ILE A 64 7.78 -18.73 32.45
CA ILE A 64 6.54 -19.33 31.91
C ILE A 64 6.65 -19.57 30.38
N TYR A 65 7.62 -18.93 29.73
CA TYR A 65 8.05 -19.26 28.37
C TYR A 65 9.46 -19.85 28.41
N ASP A 66 9.57 -21.08 28.90
CA ASP A 66 10.77 -21.86 28.62
C ASP A 66 10.85 -22.10 27.10
N ILE A 67 11.61 -21.24 26.41
CA ILE A 67 11.88 -21.32 24.98
C ILE A 67 12.58 -22.65 24.60
N LYS A 68 13.08 -23.42 25.57
CA LYS A 68 13.63 -24.76 25.34
C LYS A 68 12.56 -25.87 25.40
N ALA A 69 11.38 -25.60 25.97
CA ALA A 69 10.26 -26.56 26.03
C ALA A 69 9.36 -26.50 24.78
N THR A 70 9.49 -25.47 23.95
CA THR A 70 8.97 -25.51 22.59
C THR A 70 9.83 -26.51 21.82
N LYS A 71 9.38 -27.77 21.78
CA LYS A 71 9.72 -28.70 20.70
C LYS A 71 9.74 -27.83 19.44
N ILE A 72 10.91 -27.64 18.84
CA ILE A 72 11.07 -26.95 17.56
C ILE A 72 9.97 -27.54 16.70
N LEU A 73 8.87 -26.80 16.54
CA LEU A 73 7.83 -27.13 15.60
C LEU A 73 8.61 -27.05 14.32
N LYS A 74 8.97 -28.24 13.80
CA LYS A 74 9.72 -28.40 12.56
C LYS A 74 9.19 -27.31 11.66
N LEU A 75 10.07 -26.41 11.25
CA LEU A 75 9.82 -25.48 10.16
C LEU A 75 8.92 -26.24 9.19
N THR A 76 7.66 -25.88 9.09
CA THR A 76 6.90 -26.21 7.88
C THR A 76 7.50 -25.28 6.83
N ASN A 77 8.76 -25.57 6.48
CA ASN A 77 9.40 -25.12 5.29
C ASN A 77 8.44 -25.58 4.22
N HIS A 78 7.61 -24.68 3.73
CA HIS A 78 7.16 -24.76 2.35
C HIS A 78 8.43 -24.56 1.50
N ALA A 79 9.33 -25.55 1.56
CA ALA A 79 10.40 -25.69 0.59
C ALA A 79 9.69 -25.68 -0.76
N SER A 80 10.17 -24.85 -1.67
CA SER A 80 9.62 -24.82 -3.01
C SER A 80 9.60 -26.25 -3.56
N SER A 81 8.44 -26.70 -4.02
CA SER A 81 8.31 -28.04 -4.61
C SER A 81 8.96 -28.13 -6.00
N ILE A 82 9.38 -27.00 -6.57
CA ILE A 82 10.04 -26.94 -7.88
C ILE A 82 11.55 -27.08 -7.74
N THR A 83 12.17 -27.93 -8.56
CA THR A 83 13.63 -28.08 -8.61
C THR A 83 14.25 -27.01 -9.51
N GLY A 84 15.53 -26.69 -9.31
CA GLY A 84 16.26 -25.77 -10.19
C GLY A 84 16.31 -26.25 -11.65
N GLU A 85 16.37 -27.57 -11.87
CA GLU A 85 16.25 -28.19 -13.21
C GLU A 85 14.90 -27.88 -13.83
N ARG A 86 13.81 -28.05 -13.08
CA ARG A 86 12.46 -27.74 -13.58
C ARG A 86 12.26 -26.26 -13.88
N ILE A 87 12.90 -25.35 -13.12
CA ILE A 87 12.89 -23.91 -13.44
C ILE A 87 13.61 -23.63 -14.75
N GLU A 88 14.73 -24.31 -15.03
CA GLU A 88 15.46 -24.21 -16.29
C GLU A 88 14.62 -24.71 -17.46
N GLU A 89 14.02 -25.89 -17.34
CA GLU A 89 13.09 -26.44 -18.33
C GLU A 89 11.92 -25.49 -18.61
N LEU A 90 11.33 -24.93 -17.54
CA LEU A 90 10.23 -23.98 -17.64
C LEU A 90 10.66 -22.73 -18.42
N TYR A 91 11.86 -22.23 -18.17
CA TYR A 91 12.40 -21.09 -18.91
C TYR A 91 12.58 -21.39 -20.40
N GLN A 92 13.16 -22.55 -20.74
CA GLN A 92 13.32 -22.96 -22.14
C GLN A 92 11.96 -23.14 -22.82
N LEU A 93 11.01 -23.79 -22.15
CA LEU A 93 9.64 -23.98 -22.63
C LEU A 93 8.95 -22.64 -22.92
N VAL A 94 9.07 -21.67 -22.01
CA VAL A 94 8.49 -20.33 -22.16
C VAL A 94 9.17 -19.55 -23.29
N ARG A 95 10.49 -19.65 -23.41
CA ARG A 95 11.27 -19.00 -24.47
C ARG A 95 10.90 -19.55 -25.85
N SER A 96 10.90 -20.87 -26.03
CA SER A 96 10.58 -21.50 -27.32
C SER A 96 9.15 -21.21 -27.79
N ALA A 97 8.20 -21.07 -26.87
CA ALA A 97 6.82 -20.75 -27.21
C ALA A 97 6.61 -19.30 -27.71
N LYS A 98 7.54 -18.37 -27.44
CA LYS A 98 7.47 -16.99 -27.97
C LYS A 98 7.70 -16.96 -29.48
N ASP A 99 8.62 -17.78 -29.98
CA ASP A 99 9.01 -17.81 -31.39
C ASP A 99 8.02 -18.59 -32.27
N ASP A 100 7.11 -19.34 -31.63
CA ASP A 100 6.13 -20.14 -32.32
C ASP A 100 4.94 -19.29 -32.81
N HIS A 101 4.72 -19.21 -34.13
CA HIS A 101 3.68 -18.39 -34.77
C HIS A 101 2.24 -18.94 -34.62
N VAL A 102 2.03 -20.04 -33.88
CA VAL A 102 0.70 -20.65 -33.70
C VAL A 102 -0.29 -19.67 -33.04
N LYS A 103 -1.51 -19.63 -33.61
CA LYS A 103 -2.67 -18.81 -33.22
C LYS A 103 -3.12 -19.08 -31.78
N ASN A 104 -4.02 -18.20 -31.27
CA ASN A 104 -4.63 -18.27 -29.92
C ASN A 104 -4.89 -19.72 -29.47
N PRO A 105 -4.43 -20.13 -28.27
CA PRO A 105 -4.56 -21.51 -27.80
C PRO A 105 -6.02 -21.95 -27.57
N TYR A 106 -6.96 -21.01 -27.59
CA TYR A 106 -8.39 -21.28 -27.42
C TYR A 106 -9.14 -21.11 -28.75
N SER A 107 -10.11 -21.99 -29.02
CA SER A 107 -11.02 -21.90 -30.16
C SER A 107 -12.26 -21.06 -29.81
N ARG A 108 -12.64 -20.16 -30.72
CA ARG A 108 -13.86 -19.36 -30.58
C ARG A 108 -15.10 -20.22 -30.77
N ASP A 109 -16.04 -20.13 -29.83
CA ASP A 109 -17.43 -20.48 -30.06
C ASP A 109 -18.20 -19.24 -30.52
N SER A 110 -18.87 -19.29 -31.67
CA SER A 110 -19.65 -18.16 -32.18
C SER A 110 -20.96 -17.91 -31.43
N THR A 111 -21.46 -18.90 -30.69
CA THR A 111 -22.71 -18.83 -29.93
C THR A 111 -22.55 -18.21 -28.54
N TRP A 112 -21.32 -18.21 -28.02
CA TRP A 112 -20.94 -17.61 -26.75
C TRP A 112 -20.68 -16.10 -26.87
N SER A 113 -21.13 -15.31 -25.89
CA SER A 113 -20.77 -13.89 -25.77
C SER A 113 -20.56 -13.46 -24.32
N LEU A 114 -19.65 -12.49 -24.11
CA LEU A 114 -19.37 -11.95 -22.79
C LEU A 114 -20.63 -11.35 -22.15
N GLU A 115 -21.46 -10.65 -22.93
CA GLU A 115 -22.72 -10.04 -22.46
C GLU A 115 -23.69 -11.09 -21.88
N LYS A 116 -23.86 -12.23 -22.57
CA LYS A 116 -24.71 -13.33 -22.09
C LYS A 116 -24.15 -13.96 -20.82
N PHE A 117 -22.83 -14.20 -20.78
CA PHE A 117 -22.15 -14.75 -19.61
C PHE A 117 -22.28 -13.81 -18.40
N VAL A 118 -22.02 -12.52 -18.59
CA VAL A 118 -22.19 -11.49 -17.57
C VAL A 118 -23.65 -11.43 -17.08
N GLY A 119 -24.63 -11.52 -17.99
CA GLY A 119 -26.04 -11.65 -17.63
C GLY A 119 -26.34 -12.88 -16.77
N LYS A 120 -25.74 -14.04 -17.08
CA LYS A 120 -25.86 -15.27 -16.27
C LYS A 120 -25.35 -15.06 -14.84
N ILE A 121 -24.18 -14.44 -14.66
CA ILE A 121 -23.59 -14.17 -13.34
C ILE A 121 -24.46 -13.20 -12.52
N PHE A 122 -24.95 -12.13 -13.14
CA PHE A 122 -25.72 -11.11 -12.44
C PHE A 122 -27.19 -11.47 -12.17
N ASN A 123 -27.80 -12.33 -12.98
CA ASN A 123 -29.18 -12.79 -12.76
C ASN A 123 -29.28 -13.85 -11.64
N ASN A 124 -28.25 -14.68 -11.46
CA ASN A 124 -28.21 -15.61 -10.32
C ASN A 124 -28.02 -14.88 -8.99
N THR A 125 -27.34 -13.73 -8.98
CA THR A 125 -27.16 -12.91 -7.77
C THR A 125 -28.40 -12.10 -7.38
N THR A 126 -29.36 -11.88 -8.27
CA THR A 126 -30.64 -11.22 -7.93
C THR A 126 -31.65 -12.16 -7.27
N ASN A 127 -31.59 -13.47 -7.52
CA ASN A 127 -32.48 -14.43 -6.87
C ASN A 127 -32.18 -14.63 -5.37
N ASP A 128 -30.98 -14.28 -4.94
CA ASP A 128 -30.53 -14.36 -3.54
C ASP A 128 -30.80 -13.07 -2.74
N ALA A 129 -31.26 -12.00 -3.41
CA ALA A 129 -31.40 -10.67 -2.84
C ALA A 129 -32.82 -10.33 -2.33
N SER A 130 -33.77 -11.27 -2.34
CA SER A 130 -35.18 -11.01 -1.97
C SER A 130 -35.44 -10.85 -0.45
N LYS A 131 -34.40 -10.71 0.37
CA LYS A 131 -34.53 -10.32 1.78
C LYS A 131 -33.41 -9.35 2.20
N ARG A 132 -33.66 -8.04 2.11
CA ARG A 132 -33.59 -7.06 3.22
C ARG A 132 -33.64 -5.61 2.73
N ASP A 133 -34.19 -4.82 3.65
CA ASP A 133 -34.72 -3.46 3.55
C ASP A 133 -33.77 -2.36 3.07
N ASP A 134 -34.41 -1.34 2.51
CA ASP A 134 -33.85 -0.15 1.90
C ASP A 134 -33.32 0.86 2.92
N THR A 135 -32.15 1.44 2.64
CA THR A 135 -31.88 2.87 2.87
C THR A 135 -30.68 3.29 2.02
N ALA A 136 -30.91 4.30 1.20
CA ALA A 136 -30.03 4.74 0.13
C ALA A 136 -28.99 5.77 0.62
N ASP A 137 -27.78 5.67 0.09
CA ASP A 137 -26.95 6.84 -0.18
C ASP A 137 -26.23 6.67 -1.53
N SER A 138 -26.25 7.73 -2.32
CA SER A 138 -25.96 7.74 -3.75
C SER A 138 -24.52 8.15 -4.03
N ASN A 139 -23.67 7.16 -4.37
CA ASN A 139 -22.61 7.35 -5.37
C ASN A 139 -22.07 5.98 -5.83
N ARG A 140 -21.95 5.83 -7.14
CA ARG A 140 -21.91 4.54 -7.86
C ARG A 140 -20.47 4.05 -8.06
N LYS A 141 -20.11 2.92 -7.43
CA LYS A 141 -19.42 1.75 -8.05
C LYS A 141 -19.59 0.56 -7.09
N LYS A 142 -20.39 -0.43 -7.52
CA LYS A 142 -20.92 -1.55 -6.72
C LYS A 142 -19.82 -2.50 -6.24
N ALA A 143 -19.40 -2.39 -4.98
CA ALA A 143 -18.95 -3.54 -4.21
C ALA A 143 -20.20 -4.19 -3.60
N ARG A 144 -20.73 -5.23 -4.25
CA ARG A 144 -21.89 -5.98 -3.75
C ARG A 144 -21.43 -7.00 -2.72
N LYS A 145 -22.06 -6.98 -1.56
CA LYS A 145 -21.86 -7.86 -0.40
C LYS A 145 -22.62 -9.17 -0.67
N HIS A 146 -21.94 -10.31 -0.75
CA HIS A 146 -22.58 -11.62 -0.85
C HIS A 146 -22.27 -12.49 0.38
N ASN A 147 -23.32 -13.12 0.93
CA ASN A 147 -23.17 -14.22 1.88
C ASN A 147 -23.27 -15.52 1.07
N SER A 148 -22.19 -16.29 1.04
CA SER A 148 -22.05 -17.55 0.30
C SER A 148 -22.61 -18.72 1.10
N THR A 149 -23.72 -19.33 0.65
CA THR A 149 -24.07 -20.70 1.07
C THR A 149 -24.66 -21.62 -0.01
N ASN A 150 -24.69 -21.26 -1.31
CA ASN A 150 -25.01 -22.24 -2.37
C ASN A 150 -24.28 -21.89 -3.68
N VAL A 151 -23.12 -22.49 -3.90
CA VAL A 151 -22.34 -22.37 -5.15
C VAL A 151 -22.68 -23.59 -6.01
N ASP A 152 -23.79 -23.51 -6.73
CA ASP A 152 -24.03 -24.34 -7.91
C ASP A 152 -23.29 -23.68 -9.09
N GLU A 153 -22.56 -24.47 -9.89
CA GLU A 153 -21.58 -24.04 -10.92
C GLU A 153 -22.09 -22.96 -11.89
N THR A 154 -21.97 -21.69 -11.51
CA THR A 154 -22.27 -20.53 -12.37
C THR A 154 -21.35 -20.44 -13.58
N THR A 155 -20.11 -20.90 -13.45
CA THR A 155 -19.06 -20.77 -14.45
C THR A 155 -18.59 -22.15 -14.92
N THR A 156 -19.00 -22.57 -16.12
CA THR A 156 -18.63 -23.88 -16.68
C THR A 156 -17.20 -23.87 -17.24
N GLU A 157 -16.59 -25.05 -17.44
CA GLU A 157 -15.28 -25.15 -18.13
C GLU A 157 -15.32 -24.60 -19.57
N HIS A 158 -16.47 -24.69 -20.24
CA HIS A 158 -16.67 -24.04 -21.53
C HIS A 158 -16.60 -22.51 -21.39
N ASP A 159 -17.30 -21.92 -20.41
CA ASP A 159 -17.27 -20.48 -20.13
C ASP A 159 -15.84 -20.02 -19.83
N LYS A 160 -15.09 -20.76 -19.01
CA LYS A 160 -13.68 -20.45 -18.69
C LYS A 160 -12.80 -20.39 -19.94
N LYS A 161 -12.95 -21.35 -20.87
CA LYS A 161 -12.21 -21.37 -22.14
C LYS A 161 -12.58 -20.19 -23.03
N GLN A 162 -13.87 -19.87 -23.15
CA GLN A 162 -14.32 -18.74 -23.97
C GLN A 162 -13.90 -17.39 -23.38
N LEU A 163 -13.93 -17.23 -22.06
CA LEU A 163 -13.48 -16.01 -21.40
C LEU A 163 -11.97 -15.81 -21.56
N ARG A 164 -11.17 -16.87 -21.42
CA ARG A 164 -9.74 -16.81 -21.73
C ARG A 164 -9.47 -16.45 -23.20
N TYR A 165 -10.18 -17.06 -24.15
CA TYR A 165 -10.11 -16.69 -25.56
C TYR A 165 -10.35 -15.18 -25.75
N PHE A 166 -11.42 -14.67 -25.13
CA PHE A 166 -11.80 -13.26 -25.17
C PHE A 166 -10.70 -12.35 -24.60
N ILE A 167 -10.18 -12.65 -23.41
CA ILE A 167 -9.11 -11.86 -22.77
C ILE A 167 -7.85 -11.82 -23.61
N HIS A 168 -7.41 -12.97 -24.16
CA HIS A 168 -6.26 -13.03 -25.08
C HIS A 168 -6.45 -12.11 -26.28
N ARG A 169 -7.65 -12.10 -26.88
CA ARG A 169 -7.98 -11.19 -27.98
C ARG A 169 -8.01 -9.72 -27.55
N ALA A 170 -8.55 -9.42 -26.37
CA ALA A 170 -8.61 -8.08 -25.81
C ALA A 170 -7.20 -7.52 -25.57
N MET A 171 -6.32 -8.32 -24.96
CA MET A 171 -4.91 -7.99 -24.75
C MET A 171 -4.16 -7.78 -26.06
N ALA A 172 -4.35 -8.65 -27.06
CA ALA A 172 -3.76 -8.47 -28.38
C ALA A 172 -4.22 -7.18 -29.07
N LYS A 173 -5.51 -6.83 -28.96
CA LYS A 173 -6.06 -5.57 -29.47
C LYS A 173 -5.53 -4.36 -28.71
N TRP A 174 -5.39 -4.45 -27.39
CA TRP A 174 -4.75 -3.42 -26.57
C TRP A 174 -3.28 -3.22 -27.01
N LYS A 175 -2.47 -4.30 -27.04
CA LYS A 175 -1.08 -4.26 -27.51
C LYS A 175 -0.94 -3.59 -28.87
N LYS A 176 -1.75 -4.01 -29.86
CA LYS A 176 -1.70 -3.43 -31.22
C LYS A 176 -1.98 -1.92 -31.23
N ARG A 177 -2.91 -1.44 -30.39
CA ARG A 177 -3.24 -0.02 -30.27
C ARG A 177 -2.11 0.79 -29.65
N HIS A 178 -1.36 0.19 -28.73
CA HIS A 178 -0.34 0.87 -27.92
C HIS A 178 1.10 0.54 -28.31
N LEU A 179 1.32 -0.14 -29.45
CA LEU A 179 2.65 -0.55 -29.91
C LEU A 179 3.60 0.64 -30.13
N ASN A 180 3.04 1.79 -30.53
CA ASN A 180 3.78 3.01 -30.84
C ASN A 180 3.53 4.13 -29.82
N ASP A 181 2.99 3.79 -28.64
CA ASP A 181 2.80 4.77 -27.58
C ASP A 181 4.16 5.36 -27.18
N LYS A 182 4.25 6.69 -27.14
CA LYS A 182 5.45 7.37 -26.66
C LYS A 182 5.54 7.20 -25.15
N ILE A 183 6.77 7.08 -24.65
CA ILE A 183 7.04 7.25 -23.23
C ILE A 183 6.85 8.74 -22.91
N ILE A 184 5.91 9.04 -22.04
CA ILE A 184 5.61 10.41 -21.58
C ILE A 184 6.23 10.57 -20.20
N THR A 185 6.86 11.71 -19.96
CA THR A 185 7.45 12.07 -18.68
C THR A 185 6.55 13.06 -17.92
N LEU A 186 6.70 13.14 -16.60
CA LEU A 186 6.07 14.24 -15.85
C LEU A 186 6.64 15.60 -16.26
N GLY A 187 7.86 15.65 -16.80
CA GLY A 187 8.42 16.87 -17.36
C GLY A 187 7.56 17.38 -18.52
N ASP A 188 7.17 16.49 -19.43
CA ASP A 188 6.30 16.83 -20.57
C ASP A 188 4.93 17.37 -20.12
N LEU A 189 4.42 16.92 -18.97
CA LEU A 189 3.13 17.35 -18.43
C LEU A 189 3.20 18.63 -17.61
N LEU A 190 4.33 18.88 -16.92
CA LEU A 190 4.44 19.93 -15.90
C LEU A 190 5.25 21.14 -16.35
N HIS A 191 6.11 21.02 -17.37
CA HIS A 191 7.11 22.04 -17.70
C HIS A 191 6.48 23.42 -17.93
N ASP A 192 5.50 23.51 -18.83
CA ASP A 192 4.90 24.79 -19.20
C ASP A 192 4.14 25.44 -18.04
N THR A 193 3.40 24.65 -17.26
CA THR A 193 2.67 25.14 -16.08
C THR A 193 3.63 25.67 -15.02
N LEU A 194 4.69 24.92 -14.71
CA LEU A 194 5.68 25.35 -13.71
C LEU A 194 6.53 26.52 -14.20
N ALA A 195 6.84 26.59 -15.50
CA ALA A 195 7.54 27.72 -16.11
C ALA A 195 6.74 29.02 -15.99
N GLN A 196 5.41 28.94 -16.08
CA GLN A 196 4.52 30.10 -15.96
C GLN A 196 4.32 30.53 -14.50
N ASP A 197 4.20 29.57 -13.58
CA ASP A 197 3.95 29.81 -12.15
C ASP A 197 5.20 30.36 -11.43
N ASP A 198 6.31 29.62 -11.47
CA ASP A 198 7.60 30.05 -10.94
C ASP A 198 8.75 29.38 -11.73
N PRO A 199 9.39 30.10 -12.68
CA PRO A 199 10.49 29.57 -13.48
C PRO A 199 11.64 28.99 -12.65
N LYS A 200 11.85 29.44 -11.41
CA LYS A 200 12.91 28.92 -10.54
C LYS A 200 12.64 27.47 -10.12
N ARG A 201 11.37 27.04 -10.07
CA ARG A 201 10.98 25.64 -9.76
C ARG A 201 11.57 24.67 -10.76
N LEU A 202 11.77 25.08 -12.02
CA LEU A 202 12.38 24.23 -13.05
C LEU A 202 13.83 23.85 -12.72
N ASN A 203 14.54 24.62 -11.91
CA ASN A 203 15.92 24.33 -11.52
C ASN A 203 16.02 23.56 -10.21
N THR A 204 14.89 23.27 -9.54
CA THR A 204 14.89 22.54 -8.28
C THR A 204 15.25 21.08 -8.48
N THR A 205 15.98 20.48 -7.53
CA THR A 205 16.25 19.03 -7.53
C THR A 205 14.96 18.22 -7.64
N TRP A 206 13.91 18.66 -6.95
CA TRP A 206 12.60 18.02 -7.01
C TRP A 206 12.09 17.93 -8.44
N PHE A 207 12.10 19.04 -9.19
CA PHE A 207 11.66 19.02 -10.58
C PHE A 207 12.64 18.24 -11.46
N GLN A 208 13.94 18.36 -11.24
CA GLN A 208 14.97 17.64 -12.00
C GLN A 208 14.81 16.11 -11.86
N PHE A 209 14.45 15.60 -10.69
CA PHE A 209 14.07 14.19 -10.54
C PHE A 209 12.70 13.90 -11.16
N THR A 210 11.68 14.67 -10.78
CA THR A 210 10.29 14.46 -11.19
C THR A 210 10.14 14.44 -12.71
N LYS A 211 10.83 15.32 -13.44
CA LYS A 211 10.77 15.37 -14.90
C LYS A 211 11.23 14.07 -15.58
N THR A 212 11.93 13.19 -14.86
CA THR A 212 12.38 11.88 -15.39
C THR A 212 11.41 10.74 -15.10
N VAL A 213 10.42 10.96 -14.21
CA VAL A 213 9.33 10.01 -13.94
C VAL A 213 8.52 9.86 -15.22
N THR A 214 8.18 8.63 -15.58
CA THR A 214 7.46 8.31 -16.81
C THR A 214 6.16 7.58 -16.53
N ASN A 215 5.33 7.41 -17.56
CA ASN A 215 4.15 6.55 -17.53
C ASN A 215 4.45 5.05 -17.30
N LEU A 216 5.72 4.61 -17.26
CA LEU A 216 6.09 3.20 -17.10
C LEU A 216 7.03 2.90 -15.91
N ARG A 217 7.71 3.93 -15.38
CA ARG A 217 8.72 3.82 -14.32
C ARG A 217 8.83 5.12 -13.53
N VAL A 218 9.13 5.00 -12.25
CA VAL A 218 9.31 6.11 -11.30
C VAL A 218 10.70 6.69 -11.36
N TYR A 219 11.71 5.89 -11.71
CA TYR A 219 13.10 6.36 -11.76
C TYR A 219 13.89 5.62 -12.84
N ASN A 220 14.97 6.25 -13.30
CA ASN A 220 15.96 5.64 -14.18
C ASN A 220 17.28 5.51 -13.43
N ILE A 221 17.71 4.28 -13.14
CA ILE A 221 18.95 4.02 -12.37
C ILE A 221 20.23 4.55 -13.03
N TYR A 222 20.18 4.86 -14.33
CA TYR A 222 21.31 5.37 -15.09
C TYR A 222 21.33 6.91 -15.19
N SER A 223 20.32 7.61 -14.67
CA SER A 223 20.28 9.07 -14.76
C SER A 223 21.09 9.73 -13.65
N SER A 224 21.65 10.90 -13.97
CA SER A 224 22.35 11.72 -12.98
C SER A 224 21.37 12.27 -11.95
N GLU A 225 20.12 12.54 -12.33
CA GLU A 225 19.06 13.02 -11.44
C GLU A 225 18.69 11.99 -10.37
N TYR A 226 18.66 10.70 -10.73
CA TYR A 226 18.51 9.61 -9.76
C TYR A 226 19.66 9.59 -8.75
N THR A 227 20.90 9.73 -9.22
CA THR A 227 22.08 9.73 -8.33
C THR A 227 22.10 10.97 -7.41
N ASN A 228 21.75 12.14 -7.96
CA ASN A 228 21.72 13.39 -7.22
C ASN A 228 20.63 13.36 -6.14
N LEU A 229 19.45 12.83 -6.44
CA LEU A 229 18.33 12.67 -5.50
C LEU A 229 18.76 12.12 -4.13
N PHE A 230 19.59 11.08 -4.12
CA PHE A 230 20.05 10.44 -2.88
C PHE A 230 20.89 11.35 -2.00
N LYS A 231 21.71 12.22 -2.58
CA LYS A 231 22.49 13.20 -1.81
C LYS A 231 21.57 14.15 -1.05
N TYR A 232 20.47 14.57 -1.66
CA TYR A 232 19.50 15.47 -1.02
C TYR A 232 18.70 14.76 0.06
N LEU A 233 18.19 13.55 -0.19
CA LEU A 233 17.51 12.77 0.84
C LEU A 233 18.43 12.52 2.05
N GLN A 234 19.69 12.18 1.80
CA GLN A 234 20.66 11.79 2.83
C GLN A 234 21.16 12.98 3.65
N TYR A 235 21.55 14.07 2.98
CA TYR A 235 22.31 15.16 3.59
C TYR A 235 21.60 16.50 3.57
N GLY A 236 20.44 16.61 2.90
CA GLY A 236 19.68 17.85 2.88
C GLY A 236 19.27 18.26 4.28
N GLU A 237 19.50 19.53 4.61
CA GLU A 237 19.01 20.13 5.84
C GLU A 237 17.48 20.03 5.88
N ILE A 238 16.91 19.75 7.05
CA ILE A 238 15.45 19.73 7.21
C ILE A 238 15.03 21.14 7.61
N THR A 239 14.19 21.75 6.77
CA THR A 239 13.68 23.10 7.01
C THR A 239 12.39 23.07 7.82
N GLU A 240 11.57 22.04 7.62
CA GLU A 240 10.31 21.84 8.33
C GLU A 240 10.00 20.34 8.47
N ALA A 241 9.32 19.96 9.55
CA ALA A 241 8.88 18.59 9.82
C ALA A 241 7.39 18.58 10.22
N ASN A 242 6.58 17.91 9.40
CA ASN A 242 5.14 17.93 9.51
C ASN A 242 4.58 16.53 9.69
N GLU A 243 3.69 16.34 10.64
CA GLU A 243 2.97 15.07 10.72
C GLU A 243 2.06 14.91 9.49
N MET A 244 2.11 13.73 8.84
CA MET A 244 1.26 13.46 7.69
C MET A 244 -0.20 13.32 8.16
N PRO A 245 -1.13 14.16 7.66
CA PRO A 245 -2.53 14.08 8.06
C PRO A 245 -3.14 12.73 7.67
N GLN A 246 -4.00 12.19 8.54
CA GLN A 246 -4.83 11.00 8.26
C GLN A 246 -4.04 9.69 8.04
N GLY A 247 -2.83 9.57 8.60
CA GLY A 247 -2.08 8.31 8.66
C GLY A 247 -2.68 7.30 9.66
N THR A 248 -2.55 6.00 9.36
CA THR A 248 -2.86 4.95 10.35
C THR A 248 -1.76 4.82 11.39
N GLN A 249 -0.50 4.88 10.98
CA GLN A 249 0.68 4.91 11.86
C GLN A 249 1.46 6.21 11.62
N ILE A 250 2.37 6.54 12.53
CA ILE A 250 3.17 7.77 12.48
C ILE A 250 4.00 7.87 11.20
N LYS A 251 3.84 8.97 10.47
CA LYS A 251 4.62 9.33 9.27
C LYS A 251 4.85 10.84 9.30
N ILE A 252 6.07 11.27 8.97
CA ILE A 252 6.46 12.69 9.02
C ILE A 252 6.85 13.12 7.61
N ILE A 253 6.25 14.18 7.08
CA ILE A 253 6.70 14.88 5.88
C ILE A 253 7.83 15.81 6.28
N LEU A 254 8.99 15.64 5.65
CA LEU A 254 10.15 16.48 5.80
C LEU A 254 10.23 17.41 4.59
N ASP A 255 10.30 18.71 4.85
CA ASP A 255 10.64 19.69 3.82
C ASP A 255 12.15 19.91 3.82
N LEU A 256 12.73 19.83 2.63
CA LEU A 256 14.15 20.02 2.36
C LEU A 256 14.33 21.20 1.40
N PRO A 257 15.54 21.80 1.33
CA PRO A 257 15.83 22.91 0.45
C PRO A 257 15.40 22.67 -1.01
N ASN A 258 14.99 23.75 -1.68
CA ASN A 258 14.56 23.76 -3.07
C ASN A 258 13.27 22.96 -3.34
N GLY A 259 12.30 23.00 -2.42
CA GLY A 259 10.95 22.43 -2.61
C GLY A 259 10.92 20.90 -2.66
N PHE A 260 11.96 20.26 -2.15
CA PHE A 260 12.07 18.81 -2.15
C PHE A 260 11.45 18.25 -0.86
N GLN A 261 10.56 17.26 -0.98
CA GLN A 261 9.89 16.66 0.18
C GLN A 261 10.24 15.17 0.32
N GLY A 262 10.44 14.74 1.57
CA GLY A 262 10.64 13.35 1.93
C GLY A 262 9.57 12.86 2.91
N LEU A 263 9.13 11.61 2.77
CA LEU A 263 8.27 10.96 3.75
C LEU A 263 9.15 10.10 4.68
N LEU A 264 9.28 10.54 5.92
CA LEU A 264 9.94 9.82 7.00
C LEU A 264 8.99 8.82 7.66
N LYS A 265 9.41 7.56 7.71
CA LYS A 265 8.87 6.56 8.64
C LYS A 265 9.94 6.22 9.68
N PRO A 266 9.69 6.45 10.97
CA PRO A 266 10.70 6.26 12.00
C PRO A 266 10.94 4.78 12.32
N PHE A 267 12.11 4.48 12.87
CA PHE A 267 12.42 3.20 13.49
C PHE A 267 11.43 2.88 14.60
N ARG A 268 10.95 1.62 14.62
CA ARG A 268 9.96 1.16 15.60
C ARG A 268 10.29 -0.20 16.20
N VAL A 269 10.76 -1.12 15.38
CA VAL A 269 11.15 -2.48 15.79
C VAL A 269 12.55 -2.82 15.28
N PRO A 270 13.32 -3.64 16.03
CA PRO A 270 14.64 -4.08 15.59
C PRO A 270 14.53 -5.01 14.38
N ARG A 271 15.65 -5.22 13.68
CA ARG A 271 15.70 -6.00 12.42
C ARG A 271 15.35 -7.48 12.59
N ASN A 272 15.52 -8.02 13.79
CA ASN A 272 15.20 -9.39 14.13
C ASN A 272 13.80 -9.57 14.72
N TYR A 273 13.02 -8.49 14.83
CA TYR A 273 11.62 -8.58 15.21
C TYR A 273 10.83 -9.28 14.12
N GLN A 274 10.06 -10.30 14.50
CA GLN A 274 9.06 -10.92 13.65
C GLN A 274 7.66 -10.57 14.13
N THR A 275 6.74 -10.35 13.20
CA THR A 275 5.32 -10.18 13.48
C THR A 275 4.80 -11.42 14.23
N PRO A 276 4.19 -11.28 15.42
CA PRO A 276 3.58 -12.41 16.11
C PRO A 276 2.58 -13.15 15.21
N SER A 277 2.50 -14.48 15.33
CA SER A 277 1.59 -15.29 14.49
C SER A 277 0.12 -14.94 14.67
N ASP A 278 -0.26 -14.45 15.85
CA ASP A 278 -1.64 -14.08 16.17
C ASP A 278 -2.01 -12.68 15.66
N HIS A 279 -1.05 -11.91 15.14
CA HIS A 279 -1.32 -10.59 14.59
C HIS A 279 -1.87 -10.69 13.16
N PHE A 280 -3.06 -10.12 12.96
CA PHE A 280 -3.56 -9.87 11.61
C PHE A 280 -2.69 -8.81 10.89
N TYR A 281 -2.68 -8.88 9.55
CA TYR A 281 -2.02 -7.91 8.66
C TYR A 281 -2.44 -6.44 8.92
N PHE A 282 -3.65 -6.20 9.43
CA PHE A 282 -4.12 -4.85 9.78
C PHE A 282 -3.64 -4.36 11.16
N SER A 283 -3.15 -5.25 12.01
CA SER A 283 -2.55 -4.93 13.31
C SER A 283 -1.03 -4.80 13.22
N ASP A 284 -0.40 -5.19 12.11
CA ASP A 284 1.05 -5.20 12.01
C ASP A 284 1.66 -3.78 12.07
N VAL A 285 2.81 -3.71 12.71
CA VAL A 285 3.61 -2.49 12.91
C VAL A 285 4.39 -2.18 11.63
N GLU A 286 4.35 -0.94 11.15
CA GLU A 286 5.20 -0.55 10.03
C GLU A 286 6.69 -0.53 10.43
N ARG A 287 7.53 -1.00 9.52
CA ARG A 287 8.99 -1.12 9.60
C ARG A 287 9.60 -0.20 8.55
N HIS A 288 10.37 0.79 8.99
CA HIS A 288 11.09 1.69 8.09
C HIS A 288 12.09 0.94 7.19
N HIS A 289 12.80 -0.05 7.73
CA HIS A 289 13.75 -0.86 6.97
C HIS A 289 13.06 -1.74 5.90
N ALA A 290 11.75 -2.02 6.05
CA ALA A 290 10.98 -2.71 5.03
C ALA A 290 10.72 -1.83 3.79
N GLU A 291 10.50 -0.52 3.97
CA GLU A 291 10.39 0.42 2.83
C GLU A 291 11.70 0.50 2.03
N ILE A 292 12.83 0.57 2.74
CA ILE A 292 14.16 0.58 2.13
C ILE A 292 14.37 -0.73 1.36
N ALA A 293 14.16 -1.88 2.01
CA ALA A 293 14.33 -3.18 1.40
C ALA A 293 13.42 -3.37 0.16
N ALA A 294 12.15 -2.98 0.24
CA ALA A 294 11.20 -3.09 -0.87
C ALA A 294 11.64 -2.28 -2.10
N PHE A 295 12.16 -1.06 -1.90
CA PHE A 295 12.75 -0.26 -2.98
C PHE A 295 13.92 -0.99 -3.66
N HIS A 296 14.82 -1.60 -2.88
CA HIS A 296 15.96 -2.32 -3.42
C HIS A 296 15.56 -3.62 -4.13
N VAL A 297 14.53 -4.33 -3.66
CA VAL A 297 13.94 -5.48 -4.36
C VAL A 297 13.34 -5.04 -5.70
N ASP A 298 12.51 -3.99 -5.72
CA ASP A 298 11.95 -3.40 -6.96
C ASP A 298 13.03 -3.03 -7.98
N LYS A 299 14.12 -2.41 -7.50
CA LYS A 299 15.29 -2.05 -8.31
C LYS A 299 15.96 -3.28 -8.92
N VAL A 300 16.20 -4.32 -8.12
CA VAL A 300 16.86 -5.56 -8.57
C VAL A 300 16.00 -6.34 -9.56
N LEU A 301 14.69 -6.36 -9.35
CA LEU A 301 13.73 -6.98 -10.27
C LEU A 301 13.55 -6.17 -11.58
N GLY A 302 14.04 -4.92 -11.60
CA GLY A 302 13.93 -4.04 -12.76
C GLY A 302 12.52 -3.53 -13.02
N PHE A 303 11.67 -3.50 -11.99
CA PHE A 303 10.34 -2.89 -12.08
C PHE A 303 10.44 -1.37 -12.10
N ASN A 304 11.27 -0.81 -11.22
CA ASN A 304 11.50 0.64 -11.09
C ASN A 304 10.20 1.41 -10.78
N ARG A 305 9.33 0.86 -9.94
CA ARG A 305 7.99 1.38 -9.60
C ARG A 305 7.83 1.82 -8.15
N VAL A 306 8.80 1.49 -7.29
CA VAL A 306 8.84 2.01 -5.91
C VAL A 306 9.52 3.38 -5.90
N PRO A 307 8.90 4.45 -5.38
CA PRO A 307 9.58 5.73 -5.21
C PRO A 307 10.86 5.57 -4.37
N PRO A 308 12.01 6.14 -4.80
CA PRO A 308 13.28 6.00 -4.11
C PRO A 308 13.22 6.22 -2.60
N VAL A 309 13.81 5.28 -1.85
CA VAL A 309 13.85 5.29 -0.38
C VAL A 309 15.29 5.13 0.10
N ILE A 310 15.68 5.90 1.11
CA ILE A 310 16.95 5.74 1.82
C ILE A 310 16.76 5.49 3.30
N GLY A 311 17.83 5.04 3.95
CA GLY A 311 17.99 5.13 5.39
C GLY A 311 18.70 6.39 5.82
N ARG A 312 18.18 7.08 6.85
CA ARG A 312 18.83 8.24 7.46
C ARG A 312 18.75 8.15 8.98
N ILE A 313 19.82 8.59 9.65
CA ILE A 313 19.86 8.80 11.09
C ILE A 313 19.62 10.29 11.34
N PHE A 314 18.69 10.58 12.25
CA PHE A 314 18.27 11.92 12.61
C PHE A 314 18.71 12.21 14.04
N ASN A 315 19.19 13.43 14.29
CA ASN A 315 19.11 14.00 15.63
C ASN A 315 17.69 14.54 15.81
N ILE A 316 16.80 13.82 16.49
CA ILE A 316 15.38 14.19 16.58
C ILE A 316 15.14 15.50 17.31
N THR A 317 16.09 15.99 18.12
CA THR A 317 16.01 17.32 18.72
C THR A 317 16.17 18.39 17.65
N LYS A 318 17.30 18.37 16.95
CA LYS A 318 17.68 19.39 15.96
C LYS A 318 16.95 19.24 14.61
N ASP A 319 16.87 18.02 14.12
CA ASP A 319 16.41 17.72 12.76
C ASP A 319 14.88 17.63 12.69
N ILE A 320 14.20 17.30 13.80
CA ILE A 320 12.76 17.09 13.82
C ILE A 320 12.07 18.08 14.76
N ARG A 321 12.32 18.02 16.08
CA ARG A 321 11.59 18.79 17.08
C ARG A 321 11.70 20.30 16.87
N GLU A 322 12.90 20.83 16.62
CA GLU A 322 13.12 22.25 16.35
C GLU A 322 12.53 22.72 15.02
N LYS A 323 12.23 21.79 14.11
CA LYS A 323 11.63 22.03 12.78
C LYS A 323 10.16 21.67 12.72
N ALA A 324 9.59 21.18 13.82
CA ALA A 324 8.25 20.59 13.84
C ALA A 324 7.17 21.67 13.85
N THR A 325 6.07 21.45 13.13
CA THR A 325 4.83 22.22 13.34
C THR A 325 4.28 22.02 14.74
N SER A 326 3.42 22.94 15.18
CA SER A 326 2.88 22.99 16.55
C SER A 326 2.24 21.67 17.00
N GLU A 327 1.54 20.97 16.11
CA GLU A 327 0.93 19.67 16.38
C GLU A 327 2.00 18.61 16.72
N LEU A 328 2.96 18.38 15.82
CA LEU A 328 4.03 17.41 16.04
C LEU A 328 4.93 17.80 17.23
N ALA A 329 5.28 19.08 17.35
CA ALA A 329 6.12 19.63 18.42
C ALA A 329 5.53 19.40 19.81
N GLY A 330 4.20 19.53 19.96
CA GLY A 330 3.49 19.30 21.22
C GLY A 330 3.48 17.83 21.67
N SER A 331 3.91 16.90 20.83
CA SER A 331 3.93 15.46 21.13
C SER A 331 5.27 14.96 21.71
N PHE A 332 6.29 15.83 21.79
CA PHE A 332 7.62 15.47 22.28
C PHE A 332 7.71 15.44 23.82
N PHE A 333 8.48 14.50 24.36
CA PHE A 333 8.74 14.38 25.79
C PHE A 333 10.08 13.66 26.04
N ILE A 334 10.53 13.66 27.30
CA ILE A 334 11.71 12.91 27.75
C ILE A 334 11.24 11.66 28.49
N SER A 335 11.74 10.49 28.07
CA SER A 335 11.46 9.22 28.73
C SER A 335 12.18 9.07 30.08
N PRO A 336 11.75 8.13 30.95
CA PRO A 336 12.48 7.83 32.19
C PRO A 336 13.94 7.39 31.99
N ALA A 337 14.27 6.87 30.80
CA ALA A 337 15.63 6.51 30.40
C ALA A 337 16.44 7.70 29.83
N ASN A 338 15.92 8.93 29.97
CA ASN A 338 16.52 10.17 29.50
C ASN A 338 16.74 10.23 27.97
N ASN A 339 15.91 9.52 27.20
CA ASN A 339 15.87 9.65 25.73
C ASN A 339 14.77 10.64 25.31
N THR A 340 15.02 11.36 24.22
CA THR A 340 14.00 12.20 23.57
C THR A 340 13.02 11.30 22.82
N CYS A 341 11.73 11.53 22.99
CA CYS A 341 10.67 10.74 22.37
C CYS A 341 9.57 11.65 21.81
N PHE A 342 8.77 11.11 20.89
CA PHE A 342 7.53 11.72 20.42
C PHE A 342 6.49 10.63 20.12
N ARG A 343 5.21 10.97 20.30
CA ARG A 343 4.09 10.05 20.03
C ARG A 343 3.39 10.32 18.69
N GLY A 344 3.33 11.58 18.24
CA GLY A 344 2.48 11.99 17.11
C GLY A 344 0.98 11.83 17.37
N HIS A 345 0.20 11.88 16.28
CA HIS A 345 -1.27 11.88 16.21
C HIS A 345 -1.77 11.00 15.04
N CYS A 346 -1.89 9.70 15.30
CA CYS A 346 -2.38 8.72 14.34
C CYS A 346 -3.31 7.70 15.02
N SER A 347 -4.07 6.93 14.22
CA SER A 347 -5.08 6.01 14.76
C SER A 347 -4.51 4.74 15.39
N TYR A 348 -3.32 4.31 14.98
CA TYR A 348 -2.65 3.12 15.50
C TYR A 348 -1.31 3.49 16.12
N TYR A 349 -1.19 3.19 17.41
CA TYR A 349 0.06 3.25 18.14
C TYR A 349 0.73 4.63 18.27
N CYS A 350 -0.05 5.71 18.17
CA CYS A 350 0.39 7.06 18.54
C CYS A 350 -0.04 7.38 19.97
N ASP A 351 0.47 6.60 20.93
CA ASP A 351 0.26 6.79 22.37
C ASP A 351 1.59 6.73 23.12
N THR A 352 1.59 7.05 24.42
CA THR A 352 2.82 7.08 25.23
C THR A 352 3.47 5.70 25.36
N GLY A 353 2.69 4.62 25.35
CA GLY A 353 3.21 3.25 25.45
C GLY A 353 3.91 2.79 24.17
N HIS A 354 3.61 3.42 23.03
CA HIS A 354 4.18 3.10 21.72
C HIS A 354 5.00 4.23 21.10
N ALA A 355 5.37 5.23 21.90
CA ALA A 355 6.12 6.39 21.44
C ALA A 355 7.44 6.00 20.75
N VAL A 356 7.81 6.81 19.76
CA VAL A 356 9.09 6.69 19.06
C VAL A 356 10.14 7.42 19.88
N CYS A 357 11.21 6.73 20.24
CA CYS A 357 12.29 7.28 21.06
C CYS A 357 13.63 7.17 20.35
N GLY A 358 14.48 8.19 20.52
CA GLY A 358 15.87 8.13 20.14
C GLY A 358 16.64 7.10 20.97
N LYS A 359 17.66 6.48 20.38
CA LYS A 359 18.57 5.57 21.07
C LYS A 359 19.97 5.56 20.43
N PRO A 360 21.03 5.97 21.15
CA PRO A 360 21.00 6.62 22.47
C PRO A 360 20.52 8.08 22.38
N GLY A 361 19.84 8.56 23.43
CA GLY A 361 19.46 9.96 23.59
C GLY A 361 18.44 10.42 22.55
N ASP A 362 18.91 11.17 21.56
CA ASP A 362 18.10 11.81 20.52
C ASP A 362 18.43 11.32 19.10
N HIS A 363 19.16 10.21 18.96
CA HIS A 363 19.46 9.65 17.64
C HIS A 363 18.40 8.64 17.22
N LEU A 364 17.75 8.86 16.08
CA LEU A 364 16.70 7.99 15.56
C LEU A 364 16.96 7.63 14.11
N GLU A 365 16.94 6.35 13.81
CA GLU A 365 16.94 5.87 12.45
C GLU A 365 15.54 5.99 11.81
N GLY A 366 15.48 6.24 10.50
CA GLY A 366 14.25 6.17 9.75
C GLY A 366 14.47 5.98 8.25
N SER A 367 13.39 5.63 7.56
CA SER A 367 13.38 5.56 6.10
C SER A 367 12.84 6.88 5.54
N VAL A 368 13.51 7.45 4.54
CA VAL A 368 13.06 8.65 3.84
C VAL A 368 12.77 8.31 2.39
N GLN A 369 11.49 8.34 2.03
CA GLN A 369 11.02 8.15 0.66
C GLN A 369 10.83 9.50 -0.04
N VAL A 370 11.27 9.65 -1.28
CA VAL A 370 10.92 10.86 -2.06
C VAL A 370 9.40 10.95 -2.25
N LEU A 371 8.83 12.12 -1.97
CA LEU A 371 7.44 12.41 -2.32
C LEU A 371 7.33 12.83 -3.79
N LEU A 372 6.55 12.06 -4.54
CA LEU A 372 6.14 12.42 -5.89
C LEU A 372 5.15 13.60 -5.85
N PRO A 373 4.98 14.35 -6.96
CA PRO A 373 4.04 15.46 -7.00
C PRO A 373 2.63 15.01 -6.64
N ARG A 374 1.86 15.89 -6.02
CA ARG A 374 0.47 15.66 -5.61
C ARG A 374 -0.43 16.68 -6.33
N PRO A 375 -1.76 16.63 -6.17
CA PRO A 375 -2.60 17.71 -6.64
C PRO A 375 -2.19 19.05 -6.00
N PRO A 376 -2.24 20.18 -6.74
CA PRO A 376 -2.81 20.31 -8.09
C PRO A 376 -1.84 19.98 -9.25
N GLU A 377 -0.55 19.69 -9.01
CA GLU A 377 0.40 19.44 -10.11
C GLU A 377 0.03 18.21 -10.95
N ILE A 378 -0.28 17.08 -10.29
CA ILE A 378 -0.69 15.85 -10.97
C ILE A 378 -1.85 15.17 -10.26
N ASP A 379 -2.64 14.46 -11.05
CA ASP A 379 -3.73 13.63 -10.57
C ASP A 379 -3.27 12.21 -10.31
N TRP A 380 -3.70 11.70 -9.15
CA TRP A 380 -3.52 10.32 -8.75
C TRP A 380 -4.85 9.58 -8.80
N GLN A 381 -4.79 8.33 -9.22
CA GLN A 381 -5.91 7.41 -9.11
C GLN A 381 -5.58 6.32 -8.10
N LYS A 382 -6.43 6.25 -7.08
CA LYS A 382 -6.48 5.18 -6.09
C LYS A 382 -7.52 4.15 -6.51
N LEU A 383 -7.06 2.95 -6.85
CA LEU A 383 -7.90 1.82 -7.24
C LEU A 383 -8.00 0.86 -6.06
N THR A 384 -9.20 0.44 -5.66
CA THR A 384 -9.36 -0.65 -4.70
C THR A 384 -8.78 -1.93 -5.31
N HIS A 385 -7.87 -2.59 -4.59
CA HIS A 385 -7.32 -3.86 -5.06
C HIS A 385 -8.45 -4.90 -5.09
N PRO A 386 -8.67 -5.66 -6.18
CA PRO A 386 -9.80 -6.59 -6.24
C PRO A 386 -9.62 -7.76 -5.26
N TYR A 387 -8.38 -8.17 -4.99
CA TYR A 387 -8.03 -9.10 -3.92
C TYR A 387 -7.81 -8.40 -2.56
N ARG A 388 -8.45 -7.26 -2.32
CA ARG A 388 -8.41 -6.60 -1.01
C ARG A 388 -8.93 -7.57 0.04
N ARG A 389 -8.20 -7.71 1.15
CA ARG A 389 -8.62 -8.53 2.30
C ARG A 389 -9.84 -7.93 3.02
N SER A 390 -10.45 -8.70 3.91
CA SER A 390 -11.65 -8.27 4.62
C SER A 390 -11.42 -7.13 5.63
N TYR A 391 -10.20 -7.00 6.18
CA TYR A 391 -9.90 -6.15 7.34
C TYR A 391 -10.83 -6.46 8.51
N SER A 392 -11.07 -7.75 8.73
CA SER A 392 -11.96 -8.26 9.77
C SER A 392 -11.35 -9.54 10.34
N SER A 393 -11.44 -9.69 11.67
CA SER A 393 -11.03 -10.91 12.37
C SER A 393 -12.00 -12.08 12.18
N THR A 394 -13.20 -11.83 11.66
CA THR A 394 -14.27 -12.84 11.56
C THR A 394 -14.73 -13.11 10.13
N LYS A 395 -14.53 -12.16 9.22
CA LYS A 395 -14.99 -12.28 7.83
C LYS A 395 -13.85 -12.68 6.90
N LYS A 396 -14.15 -13.58 5.98
CA LYS A 396 -13.32 -13.84 4.80
C LYS A 396 -13.76 -12.94 3.65
N ALA A 397 -12.82 -12.59 2.77
CA ALA A 397 -13.13 -11.93 1.51
C ALA A 397 -13.61 -12.96 0.48
N ASP A 398 -14.42 -12.54 -0.50
CA ASP A 398 -15.02 -13.45 -1.49
C ASP A 398 -13.97 -14.28 -2.25
N TRP A 399 -12.82 -13.68 -2.57
CA TRP A 399 -11.72 -14.36 -3.24
C TRP A 399 -11.03 -15.44 -2.38
N GLU A 400 -11.19 -15.41 -1.05
CA GLU A 400 -10.65 -16.45 -0.15
C GLU A 400 -11.51 -17.72 -0.16
N THR A 401 -12.75 -17.63 -0.65
CA THR A 401 -13.71 -18.76 -0.66
C THR A 401 -14.19 -19.12 -2.06
N ASN A 402 -13.94 -18.29 -3.08
CA ASN A 402 -14.36 -18.52 -4.46
C ASN A 402 -13.15 -18.76 -5.39
N GLU A 403 -12.98 -20.00 -5.83
CA GLU A 403 -11.93 -20.39 -6.79
C GLU A 403 -12.16 -19.83 -8.21
N ASN A 404 -13.41 -19.51 -8.57
CA ASN A 404 -13.78 -18.89 -9.84
C ASN A 404 -13.71 -17.35 -9.80
N TYR A 405 -13.24 -16.74 -8.70
CA TYR A 405 -13.27 -15.29 -8.49
C TYR A 405 -12.65 -14.49 -9.65
N CYS A 406 -11.54 -14.96 -10.24
CA CYS A 406 -10.95 -14.25 -11.38
C CYS A 406 -11.86 -14.26 -12.61
N TYR A 407 -12.53 -15.39 -12.90
CA TYR A 407 -13.45 -15.50 -14.03
C TYR A 407 -14.70 -14.64 -13.83
N GLU A 408 -15.22 -14.57 -12.59
CA GLU A 408 -16.51 -13.95 -12.29
C GLU A 408 -16.43 -12.45 -11.98
N TYR A 409 -15.26 -11.94 -11.60
CA TYR A 409 -15.10 -10.53 -11.21
C TYR A 409 -14.01 -9.78 -11.99
N ILE A 410 -12.90 -10.44 -12.32
CA ILE A 410 -11.75 -9.74 -12.91
C ILE A 410 -11.81 -9.80 -14.44
N MET A 411 -12.00 -10.98 -15.00
CA MET A 411 -12.00 -11.17 -16.46
C MET A 411 -13.25 -10.56 -17.12
N ILE A 412 -14.35 -10.37 -16.38
CA ILE A 412 -15.53 -9.67 -16.92
C ILE A 412 -15.40 -8.14 -16.83
N ASP A 413 -14.48 -7.62 -16.03
CA ASP A 413 -14.30 -6.18 -15.83
C ASP A 413 -13.38 -5.60 -16.91
N GLU A 414 -13.93 -4.68 -17.69
CA GLU A 414 -13.25 -4.02 -18.81
C GLU A 414 -12.01 -3.23 -18.38
N ASP A 415 -11.96 -2.75 -17.13
CA ASP A 415 -10.80 -2.03 -16.58
C ASP A 415 -9.54 -2.92 -16.58
N TYR A 416 -9.69 -4.25 -16.56
CA TYR A 416 -8.60 -5.22 -16.60
C TYR A 416 -8.32 -5.77 -18.00
N HIS A 417 -8.98 -5.31 -19.06
CA HIS A 417 -8.72 -5.76 -20.45
C HIS A 417 -7.52 -5.04 -21.10
N ASN A 418 -6.51 -4.72 -20.30
CA ASN A 418 -5.30 -3.98 -20.67
C ASN A 418 -4.13 -4.30 -19.71
N ARG A 419 -3.04 -3.52 -19.77
CA ARG A 419 -1.86 -3.67 -18.90
C ARG A 419 -2.15 -3.73 -17.39
N LEU A 420 -3.28 -3.21 -16.89
CA LEU A 420 -3.66 -3.24 -15.48
C LEU A 420 -3.74 -4.68 -14.94
N MET A 421 -4.27 -5.64 -15.73
CA MET A 421 -4.27 -7.06 -15.35
C MET A 421 -2.85 -7.56 -15.11
N LEU A 422 -1.92 -7.27 -16.02
CA LEU A 422 -0.53 -7.70 -15.92
C LEU A 422 0.23 -6.98 -14.80
N ASP A 423 -0.08 -5.71 -14.56
CA ASP A 423 0.49 -4.95 -13.44
C ASP A 423 0.04 -5.47 -12.08
N MET A 424 -1.20 -5.95 -11.97
CA MET A 424 -1.69 -6.62 -10.77
C MET A 424 -0.93 -7.93 -10.50
N MET A 425 -0.58 -8.69 -11.55
CA MET A 425 0.21 -9.92 -11.41
C MET A 425 1.65 -9.64 -11.01
N ASP A 426 2.27 -8.63 -11.60
CA ASP A 426 3.61 -8.17 -11.19
C ASP A 426 3.62 -7.70 -9.74
N LEU A 427 2.59 -6.94 -9.33
CA LEU A 427 2.45 -6.47 -7.96
C LEU A 427 2.25 -7.63 -6.98
N ALA A 428 1.46 -8.64 -7.33
CA ALA A 428 1.30 -9.85 -6.50
C ALA A 428 2.61 -10.62 -6.34
N ALA A 429 3.40 -10.76 -7.42
CA ALA A 429 4.73 -11.38 -7.34
C ALA A 429 5.70 -10.57 -6.47
N PHE A 430 5.69 -9.23 -6.61
CA PHE A 430 6.49 -8.32 -5.79
C PHE A 430 6.11 -8.39 -4.30
N ASP A 431 4.82 -8.21 -3.99
CA ASP A 431 4.30 -8.26 -2.61
C ASP A 431 4.56 -9.65 -1.99
N PHE A 432 4.52 -10.74 -2.75
CA PHE A 432 4.85 -12.07 -2.23
C PHE A 432 6.33 -12.20 -1.85
N ILE A 433 7.25 -11.74 -2.70
CA ILE A 433 8.69 -11.75 -2.40
C ILE A 433 8.97 -11.03 -1.08
N ILE A 434 8.40 -9.84 -0.89
CA ILE A 434 8.61 -9.03 0.32
C ILE A 434 7.70 -9.45 1.49
N GLY A 435 6.72 -10.32 1.28
CA GLY A 435 5.76 -10.77 2.29
C GLY A 435 4.78 -9.69 2.75
N ASN A 436 4.33 -8.83 1.84
CA ASN A 436 3.38 -7.76 2.12
C ASN A 436 1.92 -8.24 1.97
N LEU A 437 1.21 -8.32 3.09
CA LEU A 437 -0.20 -8.73 3.13
C LEU A 437 -1.18 -7.56 2.99
N ASP A 438 -0.69 -6.32 3.09
CA ASP A 438 -1.52 -5.12 3.28
C ASP A 438 -1.81 -4.38 1.96
N ARG A 439 -1.79 -5.08 0.82
CA ARG A 439 -2.10 -4.49 -0.48
C ARG A 439 -3.62 -4.33 -0.67
N HIS A 440 -4.18 -3.26 -0.10
CA HIS A 440 -5.62 -2.99 -0.21
C HIS A 440 -5.99 -1.95 -1.28
N HIS A 441 -5.03 -1.18 -1.77
CA HIS A 441 -5.18 -0.31 -2.95
C HIS A 441 -4.00 -0.46 -3.90
N MET A 442 -4.26 -0.17 -5.17
CA MET A 442 -3.26 0.08 -6.20
C MET A 442 -3.28 1.56 -6.55
N MET A 443 -2.10 2.13 -6.81
CA MET A 443 -1.95 3.55 -7.10
C MET A 443 -1.38 3.74 -8.49
N ARG A 444 -1.86 4.74 -9.23
CA ARG A 444 -1.25 5.19 -10.49
C ARG A 444 -1.39 6.70 -10.65
N ILE A 445 -0.51 7.31 -11.44
CA ILE A 445 -0.63 8.73 -11.81
C ILE A 445 -1.56 8.84 -13.01
N SER A 446 -2.80 9.28 -12.79
CA SER A 446 -3.83 9.35 -13.84
C SER A 446 -3.61 10.48 -14.84
N SER A 447 -2.75 11.46 -14.55
CA SER A 447 -2.35 12.47 -15.55
C SER A 447 -1.67 11.87 -16.78
N PHE A 448 -1.10 10.66 -16.68
CA PHE A 448 -0.61 9.90 -17.84
C PHE A 448 -1.72 9.15 -18.61
N GLY A 449 -2.97 9.23 -18.16
CA GLY A 449 -4.09 8.43 -18.64
C GLY A 449 -4.10 7.01 -18.07
N ASN A 450 -5.03 6.18 -18.57
CA ASN A 450 -5.23 4.83 -18.05
C ASN A 450 -4.11 3.83 -18.45
N ASN A 451 -3.35 4.12 -19.51
CA ASN A 451 -2.27 3.26 -20.02
C ASN A 451 -0.93 3.56 -19.34
N THR A 452 -0.91 3.58 -18.01
CA THR A 452 0.26 3.93 -17.19
C THR A 452 0.49 2.89 -16.10
N SER A 453 1.73 2.69 -15.68
CA SER A 453 2.13 1.71 -14.66
C SER A 453 1.56 2.00 -13.28
N LEU A 454 1.30 0.94 -12.53
CA LEU A 454 1.11 1.06 -11.09
C LEU A 454 2.39 1.56 -10.41
N ILE A 455 2.21 2.38 -9.38
CA ILE A 455 3.25 2.85 -8.46
C ILE A 455 3.17 2.00 -7.21
N TYR A 456 4.30 1.45 -6.78
CA TYR A 456 4.39 0.58 -5.62
C TYR A 456 4.68 1.43 -4.38
N VAL A 457 3.74 1.47 -3.44
CA VAL A 457 3.81 2.29 -2.21
C VAL A 457 3.39 1.46 -0.99
N ASP A 458 3.55 1.99 0.22
CA ASP A 458 3.12 1.36 1.48
C ASP A 458 3.67 -0.05 1.69
N HIS A 459 5.00 -0.16 1.82
CA HIS A 459 5.69 -1.43 2.08
C HIS A 459 6.09 -1.62 3.54
N GLY A 460 5.70 -0.70 4.43
CA GLY A 460 6.05 -0.74 5.86
C GLY A 460 5.65 -2.05 6.55
N ARG A 461 4.64 -2.76 6.06
CA ARG A 461 4.23 -4.08 6.59
C ARG A 461 4.87 -5.28 5.90
N SER A 462 5.86 -5.05 5.05
CA SER A 462 6.67 -6.12 4.45
C SER A 462 7.71 -6.65 5.45
N PHE A 463 8.36 -7.77 5.11
CA PHE A 463 9.41 -8.39 5.92
C PHE A 463 9.02 -8.60 7.40
N GLY A 464 7.75 -8.92 7.67
CA GLY A 464 7.29 -9.24 9.03
C GLY A 464 7.63 -10.66 9.47
N ARG A 465 7.78 -11.60 8.52
CA ARG A 465 8.14 -13.00 8.76
C ARG A 465 9.15 -13.46 7.72
N TYR A 466 10.17 -14.20 8.15
CA TYR A 466 11.09 -14.91 7.24
C TYR A 466 10.86 -16.42 7.24
N ASP A 467 10.18 -16.94 8.27
CA ASP A 467 9.89 -18.36 8.50
C ASP A 467 8.52 -18.79 7.94
N TYR A 468 7.75 -17.85 7.40
CA TYR A 468 6.41 -18.08 6.86
C TYR A 468 6.23 -17.38 5.51
N ASP A 469 5.63 -18.09 4.56
CA ASP A 469 5.31 -17.61 3.21
C ASP A 469 3.80 -17.70 2.98
N ASP A 470 3.12 -16.56 3.00
CA ASP A 470 1.67 -16.53 2.86
C ASP A 470 1.27 -16.64 1.38
N LEU A 471 0.88 -17.85 0.97
CA LEU A 471 0.48 -18.15 -0.42
C LEU A 471 -0.77 -17.37 -0.85
N SER A 472 -1.56 -16.80 0.07
CA SER A 472 -2.73 -16.01 -0.29
C SER A 472 -2.36 -14.71 -1.02
N ILE A 473 -1.11 -14.23 -0.92
CA ILE A 473 -0.61 -13.10 -1.73
C ILE A 473 -0.53 -13.48 -3.22
N LEU A 474 -0.24 -14.74 -3.55
CA LEU A 474 -0.16 -15.23 -4.94
C LEU A 474 -1.52 -15.58 -5.55
N THR A 475 -2.62 -15.41 -4.80
CA THR A 475 -3.97 -15.72 -5.28
C THR A 475 -4.33 -15.07 -6.62
N PRO A 476 -3.97 -13.80 -6.91
CA PRO A 476 -4.22 -13.21 -8.23
C PRO A 476 -3.60 -14.02 -9.37
N ILE A 477 -2.34 -14.47 -9.21
CA ILE A 477 -1.63 -15.29 -10.20
C ILE A 477 -2.27 -16.67 -10.29
N ARG A 478 -2.60 -17.29 -9.15
CA ARG A 478 -3.21 -18.62 -9.07
C ARG A 478 -4.60 -18.67 -9.73
N HIS A 479 -5.47 -17.72 -9.44
CA HIS A 479 -6.82 -17.68 -9.98
C HIS A 479 -6.83 -17.30 -11.47
N CYS A 480 -6.06 -16.28 -11.84
CA CYS A 480 -6.11 -15.73 -13.19
C CYS A 480 -5.20 -16.46 -14.18
N CYS A 481 -4.07 -17.00 -13.74
CA CYS A 481 -3.03 -17.61 -14.59
C CYS A 481 -2.79 -16.81 -15.89
N PHE A 482 -2.55 -15.50 -15.73
CA PHE A 482 -1.98 -14.62 -16.75
C PHE A 482 -0.70 -14.04 -16.16
N PHE A 483 0.38 -13.99 -16.93
CA PHE A 483 1.64 -13.45 -16.44
C PHE A 483 2.42 -12.76 -17.54
N ARG A 484 3.09 -11.66 -17.20
CA ARG A 484 3.83 -10.85 -18.16
C ARG A 484 5.13 -11.57 -18.56
N TYR A 485 5.33 -11.75 -19.86
CA TYR A 485 6.50 -12.46 -20.39
C TYR A 485 7.82 -11.78 -19.99
N THR A 486 7.91 -10.45 -20.07
CA THR A 486 9.11 -9.72 -19.63
C THR A 486 9.40 -9.88 -18.15
N THR A 487 8.38 -9.88 -17.30
CA THR A 487 8.51 -10.15 -15.86
C THR A 487 9.05 -11.54 -15.63
N PHE A 488 8.49 -12.57 -16.29
CA PHE A 488 9.01 -13.93 -16.19
C PHE A 488 10.50 -14.02 -16.54
N LYS A 489 10.93 -13.40 -17.65
CA LYS A 489 12.35 -13.33 -18.04
C LYS A 489 13.21 -12.65 -16.97
N ARG A 490 12.72 -11.54 -16.39
CA ARG A 490 13.45 -10.80 -15.35
C ARG A 490 13.59 -11.63 -14.08
N LEU A 491 12.51 -12.26 -13.61
CA LEU A 491 12.51 -13.19 -12.47
C LEU A 491 13.51 -14.32 -12.68
N TYR A 492 13.55 -14.92 -13.88
CA TYR A 492 14.51 -15.99 -14.17
C TYR A 492 15.96 -15.47 -14.19
N ARG A 493 16.20 -14.28 -14.75
CA ARG A 493 17.55 -13.66 -14.75
C ARG A 493 18.06 -13.39 -13.33
N VAL A 494 17.21 -12.92 -12.42
CA VAL A 494 17.62 -12.70 -11.02
C VAL A 494 17.76 -14.01 -10.26
N TYR A 495 16.92 -15.01 -10.54
CA TYR A 495 17.06 -16.37 -10.00
C TYR A 495 18.44 -16.95 -10.30
N LYS A 496 18.88 -16.92 -11.56
CA LYS A 496 20.20 -17.44 -11.97
C LYS A 496 21.38 -16.70 -11.33
N GLN A 497 21.19 -15.45 -10.92
CA GLN A 497 22.24 -14.64 -10.29
C GLN A 497 22.21 -14.69 -8.75
N GLY A 498 21.14 -15.23 -8.16
CA GLY A 498 20.83 -15.19 -6.73
C GLY A 498 20.18 -13.85 -6.35
N LEU A 499 18.86 -13.86 -6.08
CA LEU A 499 18.11 -12.64 -5.74
C LEU A 499 18.63 -12.05 -4.42
N SER A 500 18.82 -12.88 -3.39
CA SER A 500 19.41 -12.50 -2.11
C SER A 500 20.75 -11.78 -2.25
N LYS A 501 21.66 -12.32 -3.07
CA LYS A 501 22.97 -11.75 -3.35
C LYS A 501 22.87 -10.38 -4.03
N LEU A 502 21.99 -10.26 -5.03
CA LEU A 502 21.76 -9.01 -5.74
C LEU A 502 21.17 -7.94 -4.82
N VAL A 503 20.18 -8.29 -4.00
CA VAL A 503 19.55 -7.39 -3.02
C VAL A 503 20.55 -6.98 -1.95
N SER A 504 21.29 -7.92 -1.37
CA SER A 504 22.34 -7.64 -0.38
C SER A 504 23.41 -6.69 -0.93
N LYS A 505 23.87 -6.91 -2.17
CA LYS A 505 24.79 -5.98 -2.85
C LYS A 505 24.16 -4.60 -3.06
N SER A 506 22.90 -4.55 -3.48
CA SER A 506 22.16 -3.31 -3.69
C SER A 506 22.03 -2.48 -2.41
N LEU A 507 21.75 -3.14 -1.28
CA LEU A 507 21.61 -2.51 0.05
C LEU A 507 22.94 -1.98 0.61
N LYS A 508 24.07 -2.65 0.33
CA LYS A 508 25.40 -2.23 0.77
C LYS A 508 25.91 -0.94 0.11
N ASN A 509 25.35 -0.55 -1.03
CA ASN A 509 25.82 0.60 -1.80
C ASN A 509 25.40 1.96 -1.22
N PHE A 510 24.64 1.99 -0.12
CA PHE A 510 24.21 3.23 0.54
C PHE A 510 24.78 3.32 1.95
N GLU A 511 25.57 4.36 2.20
CA GLU A 511 26.41 4.54 3.40
C GLU A 511 25.63 4.89 4.69
N GLY A 512 24.30 5.05 4.62
CA GLY A 512 23.51 5.61 5.73
C GLY A 512 23.16 4.65 6.85
N LEU A 513 23.01 3.34 6.56
CA LEU A 513 22.55 2.34 7.52
C LEU A 513 23.17 0.96 7.28
N GLN A 514 23.58 0.30 8.34
CA GLN A 514 24.03 -1.08 8.29
C GLN A 514 22.86 -2.04 8.53
N MET A 515 22.93 -3.24 7.94
CA MET A 515 22.01 -4.36 8.19
C MET A 515 20.53 -3.96 8.01
N ILE A 516 20.14 -3.57 6.79
CA ILE A 516 18.71 -3.29 6.49
C ILE A 516 17.86 -4.56 6.62
N LEU A 517 18.38 -5.69 6.14
CA LEU A 517 17.78 -7.02 6.31
C LEU A 517 18.79 -7.96 6.97
N ILE A 518 18.29 -8.87 7.82
CA ILE A 518 19.03 -10.02 8.33
C ILE A 518 19.08 -11.15 7.29
N ASP A 519 20.02 -12.07 7.45
CA ASP A 519 20.28 -13.14 6.48
C ASP A 519 19.09 -14.10 6.30
N GLU A 520 18.25 -14.26 7.31
CA GLU A 520 17.04 -15.06 7.27
C GLU A 520 16.02 -14.50 6.28
N HIS A 521 15.84 -13.17 6.23
CA HIS A 521 15.00 -12.52 5.23
C HIS A 521 15.60 -12.62 3.83
N LEU A 522 16.93 -12.51 3.70
CA LEU A 522 17.61 -12.70 2.41
C LEU A 522 17.43 -14.15 1.90
N THR A 523 17.48 -15.14 2.77
CA THR A 523 17.19 -16.54 2.42
C THR A 523 15.72 -16.72 2.03
N ALA A 524 14.80 -16.07 2.75
CA ALA A 524 13.37 -16.16 2.46
C ALA A 524 12.99 -15.63 1.06
N ILE A 525 13.62 -14.54 0.58
CA ILE A 525 13.29 -13.99 -0.75
C ILE A 525 13.72 -14.91 -1.90
N ASP A 526 14.81 -15.67 -1.76
CA ASP A 526 15.18 -16.70 -2.75
C ASP A 526 14.15 -17.84 -2.77
N ARG A 527 13.77 -18.35 -1.59
CA ARG A 527 12.73 -19.39 -1.45
C ARG A 527 11.40 -18.94 -2.07
N ARG A 528 10.97 -17.71 -1.80
CA ARG A 528 9.74 -17.14 -2.36
C ARG A 528 9.79 -16.99 -3.87
N LEU A 529 10.96 -16.63 -4.43
CA LEU A 529 11.13 -16.57 -5.88
C LEU A 529 10.91 -17.95 -6.53
N GLU A 530 11.40 -19.02 -5.92
CA GLU A 530 11.15 -20.39 -6.39
C GLU A 530 9.67 -20.77 -6.31
N ILE A 531 8.97 -20.39 -5.24
CA ILE A 531 7.53 -20.63 -5.10
C ILE A 531 6.73 -19.93 -6.22
N ILE A 532 7.12 -18.72 -6.62
CA ILE A 532 6.49 -18.05 -7.79
C ILE A 532 6.62 -18.91 -9.04
N PHE A 533 7.80 -19.49 -9.31
CA PHE A 533 7.96 -20.41 -10.44
C PHE A 533 7.11 -21.66 -10.32
N ALA A 534 6.96 -22.24 -9.13
CA ALA A 534 6.05 -23.38 -8.92
C ALA A 534 4.60 -23.05 -9.30
N HIS A 535 4.11 -21.87 -8.92
CA HIS A 535 2.76 -21.41 -9.28
C HIS A 535 2.62 -21.17 -10.80
N LEU A 536 3.63 -20.60 -11.44
CA LEU A 536 3.63 -20.40 -12.89
C LEU A 536 3.70 -21.72 -13.66
N ASP A 537 4.49 -22.69 -13.19
CA ASP A 537 4.56 -24.05 -13.75
C ASP A 537 3.20 -24.75 -13.66
N ALA A 538 2.53 -24.65 -12.50
CA ALA A 538 1.18 -25.19 -12.33
C ALA A 538 0.17 -24.55 -13.29
N CYS A 539 0.18 -23.22 -13.43
CA CYS A 539 -0.65 -22.52 -14.41
C CYS A 539 -0.38 -22.99 -15.85
N ILE A 540 0.89 -23.17 -16.23
CA ILE A 540 1.28 -23.60 -17.58
C ILE A 540 0.86 -25.04 -17.86
N LYS A 541 0.90 -25.94 -16.88
CA LYS A 541 0.40 -27.31 -17.03
C LYS A 541 -1.10 -27.35 -17.33
N ILE A 542 -1.86 -26.41 -16.77
CA ILE A 542 -3.32 -26.31 -16.97
C ILE A 542 -3.66 -25.59 -18.29
N TYR A 543 -3.02 -24.46 -18.56
CA TYR A 543 -3.44 -23.52 -19.61
C TYR A 543 -2.46 -23.40 -20.79
N THR A 544 -1.38 -24.17 -20.82
CA THR A 544 -0.23 -24.05 -21.74
C THR A 544 0.55 -22.74 -21.57
N VAL A 545 1.75 -22.67 -22.16
CA VAL A 545 2.55 -21.44 -22.12
C VAL A 545 1.79 -20.25 -22.73
N LYS A 546 1.25 -20.41 -23.95
CA LYS A 546 0.56 -19.32 -24.65
C LYS A 546 -0.71 -18.88 -23.94
N GLY A 547 -1.33 -19.76 -23.14
CA GLY A 547 -2.50 -19.41 -22.35
C GLY A 547 -2.18 -18.56 -21.13
N VAL A 548 -0.95 -18.64 -20.61
CA VAL A 548 -0.48 -17.95 -19.39
C VAL A 548 0.38 -16.73 -19.71
N MET A 549 1.39 -16.90 -20.56
CA MET A 549 2.39 -15.88 -20.85
C MET A 549 1.87 -14.87 -21.86
N ILE A 550 1.69 -13.63 -21.42
CA ILE A 550 1.26 -12.51 -22.25
C ILE A 550 2.48 -11.69 -22.64
N ASP A 551 2.73 -11.61 -23.95
CA ASP A 551 3.79 -10.77 -24.52
C ASP A 551 3.33 -9.30 -24.56
N ASP A 552 3.91 -8.50 -23.67
CA ASP A 552 3.69 -7.07 -23.51
C ASP A 552 4.39 -6.21 -24.59
N GLY A 553 5.13 -6.82 -25.53
CA GLY A 553 5.76 -6.11 -26.64
C GLY A 553 7.04 -5.36 -26.26
N ILE A 554 7.58 -5.64 -25.08
CA ILE A 554 8.85 -5.10 -24.60
C ILE A 554 9.87 -6.26 -24.65
N ASP A 555 11.03 -6.04 -25.25
CA ASP A 555 12.08 -7.07 -25.36
C ASP A 555 13.06 -7.10 -24.17
#